data_AF-G3MIR9-F1
#
_entry.id   AF-G3MIR9-F1
#
_cell.length_a   1.000
_cell.length_b   1.000
_cell.length_c   1.000
_cell.angle_alpha   90.00
_cell.angle_beta   90.00
_cell.angle_gamma   90.00
#
_symmetry.space_group_name_H-M   'P 1'
#
loop_
_entity.id
_entity.type
_entity.pdbx_description
1 polymer ?
#
loop_
_entity_poly.entity_id
_entity_poly.type
_entity_poly.pdbx_seq_one_letter_code
_entity_poly.pdbx_strand_id
1 'polypeptide(L)'
;GDAESGELGVPAPQKPSSKKPRPTAPVVVPKNAYDVQRLKLEKLMEHPERPVLIPEPAKPRAPHEAPEFVRNVMGSSAGAGSGEFHVYRHLRRKEYARQKYIDQSAREDQLDAEFRERVERNRREAEERTAKKRAKRLRRKERLKERKTAGKATASSHSERDERNFIRRRRGRPRGSGHVGRHRGGYGVDGRRVDDSGRRGKGIGRRQYRARRPKTRQR
;
A
#
# COMPACT_ATOMS: atom_id res chain seq x y z
N GLY A 1 -27.44 -70.53 -35.93
CA GLY A 1 -26.74 -69.35 -36.45
C GLY A 1 -27.08 -68.27 -35.48
N ASP A 2 -26.28 -68.19 -34.42
CA ASP A 2 -26.66 -67.50 -33.19
C ASP A 2 -25.55 -66.48 -32.92
N ALA A 3 -25.87 -65.22 -33.22
CA ALA A 3 -24.93 -64.11 -33.12
C ALA A 3 -24.81 -63.64 -31.67
N GLU A 4 -23.60 -63.81 -31.18
CA GLU A 4 -23.02 -63.38 -29.92
C GLU A 4 -23.07 -61.84 -29.78
N SER A 5 -23.84 -61.32 -28.82
CA SER A 5 -23.82 -59.90 -28.43
C SER A 5 -22.87 -59.71 -27.25
N GLY A 6 -21.59 -59.51 -27.54
CA GLY A 6 -20.59 -59.10 -26.56
C GLY A 6 -20.77 -57.64 -26.14
N GLU A 7 -21.16 -57.41 -24.89
CA GLU A 7 -21.15 -56.08 -24.27
C GLU A 7 -19.70 -55.60 -24.07
N LEU A 8 -19.22 -54.72 -24.95
CA LEU A 8 -17.96 -54.01 -24.77
C LEU A 8 -18.15 -52.86 -23.78
N GLY A 9 -17.97 -53.16 -22.49
CA GLY A 9 -17.81 -52.16 -21.45
C GLY A 9 -16.51 -51.37 -21.63
N VAL A 10 -16.61 -50.08 -21.94
CA VAL A 10 -15.46 -49.17 -22.03
C VAL A 10 -14.87 -48.97 -20.63
N PRO A 11 -13.61 -49.35 -20.36
CA PRO A 11 -12.99 -49.11 -19.06
C PRO A 11 -12.69 -47.62 -18.88
N ALA A 12 -13.20 -47.04 -17.79
CA ALA A 12 -12.92 -45.66 -17.40
C ALA A 12 -11.40 -45.44 -17.20
N PRO A 13 -10.83 -44.29 -17.63
CA PRO A 13 -9.41 -44.01 -17.49
C PRO A 13 -9.02 -43.87 -16.02
N GLN A 14 -8.20 -44.80 -15.53
CA GLN A 14 -7.59 -44.73 -14.20
C GLN A 14 -6.58 -43.58 -14.19
N LYS A 15 -6.81 -42.57 -13.36
CA LYS A 15 -5.85 -41.47 -13.13
C LYS A 15 -4.55 -42.06 -12.57
N PRO A 16 -3.36 -41.74 -13.14
CA PRO A 16 -2.10 -42.25 -12.62
C PRO A 16 -1.88 -41.68 -11.21
N SER A 17 -1.82 -42.55 -10.21
CA SER A 17 -1.54 -42.19 -8.82
C SER A 17 -0.05 -41.91 -8.64
N SER A 18 0.41 -40.75 -9.13
CA SER A 18 1.80 -40.30 -8.98
C SER A 18 2.08 -39.86 -7.53
N LYS A 19 2.17 -40.80 -6.60
CA LYS A 19 2.76 -40.54 -5.27
C LYS A 19 4.28 -40.46 -5.45
N LYS A 20 4.82 -39.24 -5.58
CA LYS A 20 6.26 -39.03 -5.55
C LYS A 20 6.82 -39.61 -4.22
N PRO A 21 7.94 -40.35 -4.25
CA PRO A 21 8.55 -40.86 -3.03
C PRO A 21 8.89 -39.69 -2.11
N ARG A 22 8.61 -39.85 -0.81
CA ARG A 22 8.91 -38.81 0.18
C ARG A 22 10.44 -38.67 0.26
N PRO A 23 10.98 -37.45 0.20
CA PRO A 23 12.42 -37.26 0.34
C PRO A 23 12.88 -37.78 1.71
N THR A 24 13.89 -38.64 1.70
CA THR A 24 14.50 -39.28 2.87
C THR A 24 15.52 -38.39 3.58
N ALA A 25 15.76 -37.19 3.06
CA ALA A 25 16.68 -36.22 3.64
C ALA A 25 16.09 -35.56 4.91
N PRO A 26 16.91 -35.26 5.93
CA PRO A 26 16.45 -34.60 7.15
C PRO A 26 15.89 -33.22 6.83
N VAL A 27 14.71 -32.90 7.38
CA VAL A 27 14.09 -31.57 7.23
C VAL A 27 14.95 -30.53 7.97
N VAL A 28 15.73 -29.76 7.21
CA VAL A 28 16.55 -28.67 7.77
C VAL A 28 15.64 -27.48 8.07
N VAL A 29 15.40 -27.22 9.35
CA VAL A 29 14.67 -26.03 9.79
C VAL A 29 15.62 -24.82 9.74
N PRO A 30 15.32 -23.79 8.93
CA PRO A 30 16.17 -22.61 8.85
C PRO A 30 16.14 -21.84 10.17
N LYS A 31 17.30 -21.38 10.66
CA LYS A 31 17.43 -20.63 11.92
C LYS A 31 17.56 -19.12 11.65
N ASN A 32 18.21 -18.75 10.55
CA ASN A 32 18.44 -17.37 10.15
C ASN A 32 17.82 -17.07 8.77
N ALA A 33 17.64 -15.78 8.44
CA ALA A 33 17.18 -15.32 7.13
C ALA A 33 18.09 -15.81 5.99
N TYR A 34 19.39 -15.93 6.27
CA TYR A 34 20.38 -16.51 5.36
C TYR A 34 20.04 -17.97 5.01
N ASP A 35 19.69 -18.79 6.00
CA ASP A 35 19.35 -20.20 5.78
C ASP A 35 18.12 -20.36 4.88
N VAL A 36 17.12 -19.48 5.05
CA VAL A 36 15.91 -19.46 4.20
C VAL A 36 16.27 -19.15 2.75
N GLN A 37 17.17 -18.20 2.51
CA GLN A 37 17.62 -17.84 1.17
C GLN A 37 18.47 -18.96 0.56
N ARG A 38 19.39 -19.53 1.33
CA ARG A 38 20.24 -20.66 0.92
C ARG A 38 19.40 -21.84 0.45
N LEU A 39 18.41 -22.27 1.24
CA LEU A 39 17.52 -23.39 0.86
C LEU A 39 16.70 -23.09 -0.40
N LYS A 40 16.25 -21.83 -0.59
CA LYS A 40 15.57 -21.42 -1.82
C LYS A 40 16.51 -21.43 -3.03
N LEU A 41 17.75 -21.01 -2.84
CA LEU A 41 18.77 -20.99 -3.88
C LEU A 41 19.17 -22.42 -4.27
N GLU A 42 19.45 -23.29 -3.31
CA GLU A 42 19.72 -24.71 -3.54
C GLU A 42 18.61 -25.36 -4.38
N LYS A 43 17.34 -25.12 -4.01
CA LYS A 43 16.17 -25.60 -4.77
C LYS A 43 16.06 -25.04 -6.20
N LEU A 44 16.50 -23.80 -6.42
CA LEU A 44 16.53 -23.21 -7.76
C LEU A 44 17.69 -23.78 -8.60
N MET A 45 18.83 -24.08 -7.96
CA MET A 45 20.02 -24.62 -8.61
C MET A 45 19.96 -26.14 -8.86
N GLU A 46 19.07 -26.87 -8.19
CA GLU A 46 18.78 -28.29 -8.51
C GLU A 46 18.36 -28.49 -9.98
N HIS A 47 17.72 -27.49 -10.58
CA HIS A 47 17.23 -27.54 -11.96
C HIS A 47 17.50 -26.22 -12.71
N PRO A 48 18.75 -25.97 -13.15
CA PRO A 48 19.12 -24.70 -13.78
C PRO A 48 18.43 -24.47 -15.13
N GLU A 49 18.05 -25.54 -15.83
CA GLU A 49 17.34 -25.49 -17.12
C GLU A 49 15.86 -25.09 -16.99
N ARG A 50 15.28 -25.11 -15.78
CA ARG A 50 13.87 -24.76 -15.58
C ARG A 50 13.73 -23.24 -15.52
N PRO A 51 12.95 -22.59 -16.42
CA PRO A 51 12.74 -21.16 -16.35
C PRO A 51 12.05 -20.78 -15.04
N VAL A 52 12.59 -19.76 -14.37
CA VAL A 52 12.04 -19.24 -13.11
C VAL A 52 10.81 -18.38 -13.44
N LEU A 53 9.65 -18.78 -12.92
CA LEU A 53 8.41 -18.00 -13.04
C LEU A 53 8.38 -16.91 -11.97
N ILE A 54 8.69 -15.68 -12.37
CA ILE A 54 8.47 -14.51 -11.52
C ILE A 54 6.96 -14.20 -11.56
N PRO A 55 6.25 -14.22 -10.42
CA PRO A 55 4.82 -13.92 -10.41
C PRO A 55 4.57 -12.51 -10.92
N GLU A 56 3.67 -12.40 -11.90
CA GLU A 56 3.12 -11.11 -12.31
C GLU A 56 2.34 -10.47 -11.14
N PRO A 57 2.25 -9.13 -11.09
CA PRO A 57 1.45 -8.45 -10.08
C PRO A 57 0.01 -8.99 -10.08
N ALA A 58 -0.53 -9.21 -8.89
CA ALA A 58 -1.88 -9.73 -8.75
C ALA A 58 -2.88 -8.74 -9.37
N LYS A 59 -3.69 -9.22 -10.32
CA LYS A 59 -4.77 -8.43 -10.90
C LYS A 59 -5.79 -8.05 -9.81
N PRO A 60 -6.36 -6.84 -9.86
CA PRO A 60 -7.41 -6.44 -8.94
C PRO A 60 -8.58 -7.41 -9.06
N ARG A 61 -9.22 -7.73 -7.94
CA ARG A 61 -10.39 -8.63 -7.91
C ARG A 61 -11.62 -7.88 -8.41
N ALA A 62 -11.72 -7.75 -9.73
CA ALA A 62 -12.88 -7.16 -10.37
C ALA A 62 -14.14 -8.02 -10.16
N PRO A 63 -15.32 -7.40 -10.04
CA PRO A 63 -16.58 -8.13 -10.06
C PRO A 63 -16.73 -8.88 -11.39
N HIS A 64 -17.37 -10.04 -11.35
CA HIS A 64 -17.64 -10.80 -12.57
C HIS A 64 -18.54 -10.01 -13.50
N GLU A 65 -18.19 -10.01 -14.79
CA GLU A 65 -19.03 -9.43 -15.84
C GLU A 65 -20.37 -10.15 -15.92
N ALA A 66 -21.42 -9.38 -16.22
CA ALA A 66 -22.75 -9.94 -16.41
C ALA A 66 -22.75 -10.79 -17.70
N PRO A 67 -23.31 -12.01 -17.68
CA PRO A 67 -23.49 -12.80 -18.89
C PRO A 67 -24.37 -12.03 -19.89
N GLU A 68 -23.99 -12.05 -21.16
CA GLU A 68 -24.73 -11.37 -22.24
C GLU A 68 -26.15 -11.93 -22.41
N PHE A 69 -26.28 -13.26 -22.42
CA PHE A 69 -27.55 -13.93 -22.60
C PHE A 69 -27.89 -14.85 -21.43
N VAL A 70 -29.06 -14.64 -20.85
CA VAL A 70 -29.66 -15.56 -19.88
C VAL A 70 -30.62 -16.47 -20.64
N ARG A 71 -30.29 -17.76 -20.73
CA ARG A 71 -31.07 -18.74 -21.52
C ARG A 71 -32.32 -19.25 -20.80
N ASN A 72 -32.34 -19.17 -19.47
CA ASN A 72 -33.33 -19.86 -18.63
C ASN A 72 -34.34 -18.86 -18.03
N VAL A 73 -34.77 -17.87 -18.82
CA VAL A 73 -35.75 -16.87 -18.37
C VAL A 73 -37.15 -17.45 -18.52
N MET A 74 -37.87 -17.57 -17.40
CA MET A 74 -39.28 -17.96 -17.38
C MET A 74 -40.15 -16.76 -17.78
N GLY A 75 -41.33 -17.01 -18.37
CA GLY A 75 -42.21 -15.94 -18.86
C GLY A 75 -42.62 -14.93 -17.80
N SER A 76 -42.86 -13.68 -18.21
CA SER A 76 -43.07 -12.55 -17.29
C SER A 76 -44.30 -12.66 -16.38
N SER A 77 -45.31 -13.44 -16.77
CA SER A 77 -46.52 -13.70 -15.98
C SER A 77 -46.47 -15.01 -15.19
N ALA A 78 -45.37 -15.77 -15.28
CA ALA A 78 -45.23 -17.01 -14.54
C ALA A 78 -45.00 -16.75 -13.04
N GLY A 79 -45.57 -17.60 -12.18
CA GLY A 79 -45.44 -17.48 -10.73
C GLY A 79 -44.02 -17.76 -10.20
N ALA A 80 -43.77 -17.48 -8.92
CA ALA A 80 -42.47 -17.72 -8.31
C ALA A 80 -42.17 -19.24 -8.21
N GLY A 81 -41.11 -19.68 -8.88
CA GLY A 81 -40.62 -21.05 -8.80
C GLY A 81 -39.77 -21.31 -7.54
N SER A 82 -39.55 -22.59 -7.20
CA SER A 82 -38.76 -22.99 -6.02
C SER A 82 -37.29 -22.55 -6.08
N GLY A 83 -36.74 -22.35 -7.28
CA GLY A 83 -35.37 -21.89 -7.50
C GLY A 83 -35.17 -20.37 -7.46
N GLU A 84 -36.25 -19.59 -7.55
CA GLU A 84 -36.17 -18.13 -7.74
C GLU A 84 -35.51 -17.43 -6.55
N PHE A 85 -35.76 -17.93 -5.33
CA PHE A 85 -35.11 -17.43 -4.12
C PHE A 85 -33.57 -17.52 -4.20
N HIS A 86 -33.04 -18.63 -4.71
CA HIS A 86 -31.61 -18.81 -4.82
C HIS A 86 -31.01 -17.93 -5.93
N VAL A 87 -31.73 -17.75 -7.04
CA VAL A 87 -31.35 -16.82 -8.11
C VAL A 87 -31.19 -15.40 -7.56
N TYR A 88 -32.23 -14.87 -6.88
CA TYR A 88 -32.17 -13.56 -6.24
C TYR A 88 -31.02 -13.45 -5.22
N ARG A 89 -30.85 -14.45 -4.36
CA ARG A 89 -29.78 -14.47 -3.36
C ARG A 89 -28.38 -14.39 -4.00
N HIS A 90 -28.15 -15.10 -5.10
CA HIS A 90 -26.89 -15.05 -5.82
C HIS A 90 -26.69 -13.71 -6.52
N LEU A 91 -27.73 -13.21 -7.20
CA LEU A 91 -27.71 -11.92 -7.87
C LEU A 91 -27.42 -10.77 -6.89
N ARG A 92 -28.11 -10.75 -5.74
CA ARG A 92 -27.91 -9.73 -4.71
C ARG A 92 -26.48 -9.73 -4.15
N ARG A 93 -25.89 -10.90 -3.93
CA ARG A 93 -24.48 -10.99 -3.48
C ARG A 93 -23.52 -10.48 -4.53
N LYS A 94 -23.74 -10.83 -5.80
CA LYS A 94 -22.94 -10.32 -6.92
C LYS A 94 -23.04 -8.80 -7.01
N GLU A 95 -24.26 -8.27 -6.91
CA GLU A 95 -24.50 -6.84 -6.99
C GLU A 95 -23.90 -6.07 -5.81
N TYR A 96 -24.03 -6.56 -4.59
CA TYR A 96 -23.38 -5.93 -3.42
C TYR A 96 -21.85 -5.98 -3.50
N ALA A 97 -21.29 -7.08 -4.01
CA ALA A 97 -19.85 -7.15 -4.25
C ALA A 97 -19.41 -6.14 -5.31
N ARG A 98 -20.19 -5.97 -6.40
CA ARG A 98 -19.96 -5.00 -7.46
C ARG A 98 -20.04 -3.56 -6.96
N GLN A 99 -21.11 -3.20 -6.25
CA GLN A 99 -21.28 -1.87 -5.64
C GLN A 99 -20.14 -1.54 -4.68
N LYS A 100 -19.81 -2.48 -3.78
CA LYS A 100 -18.69 -2.31 -2.85
C LYS A 100 -17.36 -2.11 -3.58
N TYR A 101 -17.11 -2.83 -4.66
CA TYR A 101 -15.90 -2.65 -5.47
C TYR A 101 -15.84 -1.26 -6.10
N ILE A 102 -16.95 -0.78 -6.67
CA ILE A 102 -17.04 0.56 -7.27
C ILE A 102 -16.78 1.64 -6.22
N ASP A 103 -17.45 1.55 -5.07
CA ASP A 103 -17.28 2.51 -3.97
C ASP A 103 -15.84 2.51 -3.43
N GLN A 104 -15.20 1.35 -3.36
CA GLN A 104 -13.81 1.22 -2.91
C GLN A 104 -12.83 1.80 -3.93
N SER A 105 -12.96 1.43 -5.21
CA SER A 105 -12.12 1.96 -6.29
C SER A 105 -12.23 3.48 -6.36
N ALA A 106 -13.44 4.03 -6.34
CA ALA A 106 -13.64 5.48 -6.39
C ALA A 106 -12.96 6.21 -5.21
N ARG A 107 -12.99 5.63 -4.00
CA ARG A 107 -12.30 6.19 -2.84
C ARG A 107 -10.78 6.09 -2.96
N GLU A 108 -10.27 4.96 -3.44
CA GLU A 108 -8.84 4.76 -3.66
C GLU A 108 -8.31 5.75 -4.71
N ASP A 109 -9.02 5.91 -5.83
CA ASP A 109 -8.68 6.84 -6.90
C ASP A 109 -8.66 8.31 -6.42
N GLN A 110 -9.64 8.70 -5.59
CA GLN A 110 -9.69 10.04 -4.97
C GLN A 110 -8.48 10.27 -4.06
N LEU A 111 -8.19 9.33 -3.16
CA LEU A 111 -7.07 9.45 -2.22
C LEU A 111 -5.72 9.48 -2.95
N ASP A 112 -5.58 8.70 -4.02
CA ASP A 112 -4.39 8.69 -4.85
C ASP A 112 -4.20 10.01 -5.60
N ALA A 113 -5.29 10.60 -6.14
CA ALA A 113 -5.25 11.90 -6.79
C ALA A 113 -4.81 13.01 -5.80
N GLU A 114 -5.44 13.06 -4.62
CA GLU A 114 -5.08 14.01 -3.56
C GLU A 114 -3.63 13.84 -3.10
N PHE A 115 -3.16 12.60 -2.98
CA PHE A 115 -1.79 12.30 -2.60
C PHE A 115 -0.80 12.78 -3.66
N ARG A 116 -1.07 12.51 -4.95
CA ARG A 116 -0.24 12.96 -6.07
C ARG A 116 -0.16 14.49 -6.10
N GLU A 117 -1.28 15.17 -6.00
CA GLU A 117 -1.32 16.64 -5.96
C GLU A 117 -0.50 17.19 -4.78
N ARG A 118 -0.66 16.60 -3.59
CA ARG A 118 0.11 17.00 -2.41
C ARG A 118 1.62 16.82 -2.61
N VAL A 119 2.04 15.72 -3.20
CA VAL A 119 3.46 15.45 -3.49
C VAL A 119 4.00 16.45 -4.50
N GLU A 120 3.26 16.71 -5.58
CA GLU A 120 3.66 17.68 -6.60
C GLU A 120 3.77 19.10 -6.04
N ARG A 121 2.79 19.54 -5.25
CA ARG A 121 2.81 20.85 -4.60
C ARG A 121 4.05 20.99 -3.72
N ASN A 122 4.31 20.01 -2.86
CA ASN A 122 5.49 20.01 -1.99
C ASN A 122 6.79 20.04 -2.80
N ARG A 123 6.84 19.31 -3.92
CA ARG A 123 7.98 19.31 -4.83
C ARG A 123 8.20 20.68 -5.46
N ARG A 124 7.16 21.31 -6.00
CA ARG A 124 7.20 22.67 -6.59
C ARG A 124 7.65 23.70 -5.56
N GLU A 125 7.09 23.68 -4.36
CA GLU A 125 7.51 24.58 -3.27
C GLU A 125 9.00 24.39 -2.89
N ALA A 126 9.48 23.15 -2.84
CA ALA A 126 10.88 22.87 -2.57
C ALA A 126 11.80 23.34 -3.71
N GLU A 127 11.39 23.12 -4.96
CA GLU A 127 12.10 23.56 -6.17
C GLU A 127 12.15 25.09 -6.24
N GLU A 128 11.06 25.81 -5.96
CA GLU A 128 11.07 27.28 -5.90
C GLU A 128 12.01 27.82 -4.81
N ARG A 129 11.95 27.23 -3.61
CA ARG A 129 12.82 27.64 -2.49
C ARG A 129 14.29 27.38 -2.81
N THR A 130 14.60 26.26 -3.48
CA THR A 130 15.97 25.92 -3.87
C THR A 130 16.45 26.74 -5.06
N ALA A 131 15.59 27.02 -6.06
CA ALA A 131 15.87 27.86 -7.20
C ALA A 131 16.15 29.31 -6.78
N LYS A 132 15.32 29.91 -5.92
CA LYS A 132 15.56 31.26 -5.35
C LYS A 132 16.93 31.33 -4.65
N LYS A 133 17.27 30.31 -3.84
CA LYS A 133 18.57 30.22 -3.16
C LYS A 133 19.73 30.00 -4.15
N ARG A 134 19.54 29.18 -5.18
CA ARG A 134 20.52 28.90 -6.24
C ARG A 134 20.80 30.15 -7.06
N ALA A 135 19.77 30.88 -7.50
CA ALA A 135 19.89 32.14 -8.22
C ALA A 135 20.67 33.19 -7.41
N LYS A 136 20.39 33.32 -6.10
CA LYS A 136 21.17 34.21 -5.22
C LYS A 136 22.65 33.83 -5.14
N ARG A 137 22.97 32.53 -5.10
CA ARG A 137 24.36 32.04 -5.11
C ARG A 137 25.06 32.28 -6.45
N LEU A 138 24.37 32.06 -7.57
CA LEU A 138 24.91 32.31 -8.92
C LEU A 138 25.22 33.78 -9.13
N ARG A 139 24.28 34.68 -8.82
CA ARG A 139 24.51 36.15 -8.86
C ARG A 139 25.70 36.57 -7.99
N ARG A 140 25.86 35.98 -6.80
CA ARG A 140 27.04 36.25 -5.94
C ARG A 140 28.34 35.72 -6.56
N LYS A 141 28.30 34.55 -7.21
CA LYS A 141 29.46 33.95 -7.90
C LYS A 141 29.86 34.76 -9.12
N GLU A 142 28.91 35.25 -9.91
CA GLU A 142 29.12 36.14 -11.05
C GLU A 142 29.76 37.46 -10.61
N ARG A 143 29.17 38.15 -9.63
CA ARG A 143 29.75 39.38 -9.05
C ARG A 143 31.17 39.16 -8.51
N LEU A 144 31.46 38.01 -7.91
CA LEU A 144 32.81 37.69 -7.41
C LEU A 144 33.79 37.45 -8.57
N LYS A 145 33.34 36.81 -9.66
CA LYS A 145 34.15 36.63 -10.88
C LYS A 145 34.45 37.97 -11.54
N GLU A 146 33.43 38.80 -11.75
CA GLU A 146 33.56 40.16 -12.29
C GLU A 146 34.55 40.99 -11.49
N ARG A 147 34.46 40.97 -10.14
CA ARG A 147 35.44 41.67 -9.29
C ARG A 147 36.86 41.10 -9.35
N LYS A 148 37.01 39.80 -9.64
CA LYS A 148 38.34 39.16 -9.82
C LYS A 148 38.94 39.50 -11.18
N THR A 149 38.12 39.61 -12.22
CA THR A 149 38.57 39.96 -13.58
C THR A 149 38.77 41.47 -13.78
N ALA A 150 37.97 42.31 -13.10
CA ALA A 150 38.02 43.77 -13.22
C ALA A 150 39.13 44.46 -12.39
N GLY A 151 40.05 43.73 -11.76
CA GLY A 151 41.29 44.29 -11.22
C GLY A 151 41.57 43.99 -9.75
N LYS A 152 42.71 43.32 -9.54
CA LYS A 152 43.51 43.38 -8.30
C LYS A 152 43.91 44.84 -8.06
N ALA A 153 43.25 45.55 -7.14
CA ALA A 153 43.86 46.74 -6.54
C ALA A 153 43.44 47.00 -5.09
N THR A 154 42.19 46.74 -4.67
CA THR A 154 41.75 47.20 -3.32
C THR A 154 40.72 46.31 -2.61
N ALA A 155 40.40 45.12 -3.13
CA ALA A 155 39.22 44.34 -2.72
C ALA A 155 39.46 43.14 -1.78
N SER A 156 40.71 42.72 -1.54
CA SER A 156 41.02 41.46 -0.82
C SER A 156 40.63 41.49 0.67
N SER A 157 40.79 42.63 1.35
CA SER A 157 40.53 42.73 2.79
C SER A 157 39.05 42.69 3.17
N HIS A 158 38.17 43.20 2.30
CA HIS A 158 36.73 43.31 2.59
C HIS A 158 35.99 42.00 2.30
N SER A 159 36.35 41.29 1.23
CA SER A 159 35.71 40.01 0.89
C SER A 159 36.01 38.91 1.90
N GLU A 160 37.22 38.86 2.47
CA GLU A 160 37.55 37.89 3.53
C GLU A 160 36.85 38.22 4.86
N ARG A 161 36.59 39.51 5.13
CA ARG A 161 35.91 39.96 6.36
C ARG A 161 34.42 39.57 6.33
N ASP A 162 33.77 39.68 5.17
CA ASP A 162 32.39 39.23 4.97
C ASP A 162 32.23 37.70 5.03
N GLU A 163 33.21 36.95 4.51
CA GLU A 163 33.21 35.49 4.55
C GLU A 163 33.46 34.97 5.98
N ARG A 164 34.39 35.60 6.73
CA ARG A 164 34.60 35.34 8.17
C ARG A 164 33.37 35.67 9.02
N ASN A 165 32.69 36.79 8.75
CA ASN A 165 31.47 37.18 9.46
C ASN A 165 30.28 36.23 9.15
N PHE A 166 30.17 35.75 7.92
CA PHE A 166 29.15 34.76 7.55
C PHE A 166 29.40 33.38 8.21
N ILE A 167 30.65 32.94 8.31
CA ILE A 167 31.03 31.69 8.99
C ILE A 167 30.82 31.81 10.51
N ARG A 168 31.16 32.95 11.13
CA ARG A 168 30.88 33.22 12.56
C ARG A 168 29.39 33.19 12.88
N ARG A 169 28.54 33.80 12.05
CA ARG A 169 27.07 33.74 12.22
C ARG A 169 26.48 32.33 12.09
N ARG A 170 27.12 31.44 11.32
CA ARG A 170 26.69 30.03 11.18
C ARG A 170 27.17 29.12 12.32
N ARG A 171 28.30 29.44 12.95
CA ARG A 171 28.87 28.70 14.09
C ARG A 171 28.30 29.12 15.46
N GLY A 172 27.59 30.25 15.54
CA GLY A 172 27.08 30.82 16.80
C GLY A 172 25.66 30.43 17.23
N ARG A 173 25.02 29.42 16.63
CA ARG A 173 23.73 28.91 17.13
C ARG A 173 23.96 27.54 17.79
N PRO A 174 24.09 27.48 19.12
CA PRO A 174 24.24 26.20 19.81
C PRO A 174 22.99 25.36 19.53
N ARG A 175 23.21 24.13 19.06
CA ARG A 175 22.16 23.11 19.04
C ARG A 175 21.90 22.73 20.49
N GLY A 176 20.75 23.13 21.02
CA GLY A 176 20.16 22.56 22.23
C GLY A 176 20.84 22.92 23.55
N SER A 177 20.26 23.87 24.26
CA SER A 177 20.20 23.86 25.73
C SER A 177 18.77 24.22 26.09
N GLY A 178 18.08 23.29 26.76
CA GLY A 178 16.67 23.41 27.08
C GLY A 178 16.41 24.61 27.97
N HIS A 179 15.65 25.59 27.47
CA HIS A 179 15.10 26.66 28.28
C HIS A 179 13.68 26.25 28.66
N VAL A 180 13.51 25.90 29.93
CA VAL A 180 12.22 25.61 30.56
C VAL A 180 11.37 26.88 30.44
N GLY A 181 10.34 26.83 29.61
CA GLY A 181 9.47 27.97 29.34
C GLY A 181 8.70 28.37 30.59
N ARG A 182 9.07 29.52 31.19
CA ARG A 182 8.19 30.24 32.11
C ARG A 182 7.02 30.80 31.30
N HIS A 183 5.85 30.22 31.47
CA HIS A 183 4.58 30.81 31.04
C HIS A 183 4.41 32.17 31.72
N ARG A 184 4.52 33.26 30.96
CA ARG A 184 3.88 34.52 31.32
C ARG A 184 2.54 34.56 30.62
N GLY A 185 1.47 34.63 31.42
CA GLY A 185 0.12 34.82 30.96
C GLY A 185 -0.03 36.13 30.18
N GLY A 186 -0.87 36.05 29.14
CA GLY A 186 -1.44 37.18 28.42
C GLY A 186 -2.89 36.84 28.13
N TYR A 187 -3.79 37.70 28.60
CA TYR A 187 -5.23 37.56 28.58
C TYR A 187 -5.83 38.11 27.28
N GLY A 188 -6.90 37.48 26.81
CA GLY A 188 -7.88 38.03 25.85
C GLY A 188 -7.56 37.75 24.37
N VAL A 189 -8.51 37.52 23.46
CA VAL A 189 -9.98 37.49 23.48
C VAL A 189 -10.36 36.60 22.28
N ASP A 190 -11.31 35.69 22.46
CA ASP A 190 -12.11 34.97 21.44
C ASP A 190 -11.42 34.44 20.16
N GLY A 191 -11.32 33.11 20.08
CA GLY A 191 -11.02 32.43 18.82
C GLY A 191 -10.81 30.93 18.99
N ARG A 192 -11.92 30.18 18.95
CA ARG A 192 -11.96 28.71 19.03
C ARG A 192 -10.86 28.07 18.16
N ARG A 193 -9.91 27.40 18.82
CA ARG A 193 -8.93 26.54 18.17
C ARG A 193 -9.63 25.23 17.82
N VAL A 194 -9.86 24.98 16.54
CA VAL A 194 -10.35 23.68 16.06
C VAL A 194 -9.16 22.73 16.08
N ASP A 195 -9.09 21.87 17.09
CA ASP A 195 -8.08 20.82 17.16
C ASP A 195 -8.44 19.69 16.17
N ASP A 196 -7.84 19.73 14.99
CA ASP A 196 -7.77 18.58 14.08
C ASP A 196 -6.70 17.60 14.62
N SER A 197 -7.08 16.81 15.61
CA SER A 197 -6.26 15.71 16.14
C SER A 197 -7.02 14.40 16.01
N GLY A 198 -7.00 13.87 14.80
CA GLY A 198 -7.18 12.44 14.58
C GLY A 198 -6.25 11.61 15.46
N ARG A 199 -6.85 10.69 16.23
CA ARG A 199 -6.26 9.54 16.94
C ARG A 199 -5.30 9.82 18.09
N ARG A 200 -5.76 9.51 19.32
CA ARG A 200 -5.07 8.54 20.21
C ARG A 200 -6.06 7.68 21.00
N GLY A 201 -6.02 6.37 20.70
CA GLY A 201 -6.23 5.25 21.63
C GLY A 201 -7.49 5.20 22.50
N LYS A 202 -8.57 4.59 21.99
CA LYS A 202 -9.53 3.90 22.86
C LYS A 202 -8.83 2.70 23.50
N GLY A 203 -8.56 2.77 24.80
CA GLY A 203 -8.20 1.62 25.61
C GLY A 203 -9.39 0.66 25.68
N ILE A 204 -9.29 -0.47 25.00
CA ILE A 204 -10.31 -1.52 25.05
C ILE A 204 -10.02 -2.36 26.29
N GLY A 205 -10.62 -1.98 27.41
CA GLY A 205 -10.71 -2.85 28.58
C GLY A 205 -11.47 -4.12 28.20
N ARG A 206 -10.84 -5.28 28.40
CA ARG A 206 -11.49 -6.60 28.26
C ARG A 206 -12.56 -6.74 29.35
N ARG A 207 -13.79 -6.29 29.09
CA ARG A 207 -14.97 -6.73 29.86
C ARG A 207 -15.40 -8.10 29.35
N GLN A 208 -15.11 -9.11 30.16
CA GLN A 208 -15.65 -10.46 30.07
C GLN A 208 -17.19 -10.39 30.15
N TYR A 209 -17.90 -10.49 29.02
CA TYR A 209 -19.34 -10.75 29.05
C TYR A 209 -19.55 -12.27 29.13
N ARG A 210 -19.81 -12.79 30.34
CA ARG A 210 -20.41 -14.12 30.51
C ARG A 210 -21.85 -14.04 30.01
N ALA A 211 -22.10 -14.50 28.78
CA ALA A 211 -23.45 -14.71 28.27
C ALA A 211 -24.11 -15.85 29.05
N ARG A 212 -25.14 -15.55 29.85
CA ARG A 212 -26.06 -16.55 30.40
C ARG A 212 -26.91 -17.07 29.24
N ARG A 213 -26.76 -18.35 28.88
CA ARG A 213 -27.66 -19.04 27.95
C ARG A 213 -29.07 -19.06 28.55
N PRO A 214 -30.13 -18.65 27.83
CA PRO A 214 -31.49 -18.90 28.28
C PRO A 214 -31.78 -20.40 28.19
N LYS A 215 -32.27 -20.97 29.31
CA LYS A 215 -32.76 -22.35 29.34
C LYS A 215 -34.01 -22.44 28.47
N THR A 216 -33.98 -23.26 27.44
CA THR A 216 -35.16 -23.77 26.76
C THR A 216 -36.00 -24.54 27.77
N ARG A 217 -37.19 -24.03 28.11
CA ARG A 217 -38.17 -24.73 28.92
C ARG A 217 -39.00 -25.58 27.97
N GLN A 218 -38.84 -26.89 28.06
CA GLN A 218 -39.79 -27.83 27.45
C GLN A 218 -41.08 -27.81 28.28
N ARG A 219 -42.20 -27.54 27.61
CA ARG A 219 -43.45 -28.28 27.68
C ARG A 219 -44.41 -27.71 26.64
#